data_AF-A0A2S0MIZ6-F1
#
_entry.id   AF-A0A2S0MIZ6-F1
#
_cell.length_a   1.000
_cell.length_b   1.000
_cell.length_c   1.000
_cell.angle_alpha   90.00
_cell.angle_beta   90.00
_cell.angle_gamma   90.00
#
_symmetry.space_group_name_H-M   'P 1'
#
loop_
_entity.id
_entity.type
_entity.pdbx_description
1 polymer ?
#
loop_
_entity_poly.entity_id
_entity_poly.type
_entity_poly.pdbx_seq_one_letter_code
_entity_poly.pdbx_strand_id
1 'polypeptide(L)'
;MGASLSIEQAQQNLDWFNRTLHERLAALRLLCAQTGCELDDNAMDSLEDALDLTARLIDWTRASWPTHPYLPQHNDDAYWAQSEREGPDAIFSVVLDLATLLGQTIMQGRSEWRWGLDLAPSSLGSQPMLSARRVVLMSPLLGTQRRALVKDLEALVLARYRTPNDPRFRCPLQFDSWVEYVRDGYTGREIDFFKEG
;
A
#
# COMPACT_ATOMS: atom_id res chain seq x y z
N MET A 1 4.07 16.76 -19.71
CA MET A 1 3.24 17.00 -18.51
C MET A 1 2.22 15.87 -18.45
N GLY A 2 2.39 14.91 -17.53
CA GLY A 2 1.42 13.83 -17.35
C GLY A 2 0.13 14.42 -16.76
N ALA A 3 -1.02 14.11 -17.35
CA ALA A 3 -2.29 14.62 -16.88
C ALA A 3 -2.58 14.03 -15.49
N SER A 4 -2.67 14.88 -14.48
CA SER A 4 -3.17 14.50 -13.15
C SER A 4 -4.63 14.08 -13.29
N LEU A 5 -5.01 12.94 -12.68
CA LEU A 5 -6.40 12.45 -12.68
C LEU A 5 -7.37 13.55 -12.28
N SER A 6 -8.51 13.66 -12.94
CA SER A 6 -9.62 14.49 -12.46
C SER A 6 -10.17 13.92 -11.14
N ILE A 7 -10.89 14.73 -10.37
CA ILE A 7 -11.55 14.25 -9.13
C ILE A 7 -12.56 13.15 -9.45
N GLU A 8 -13.26 13.24 -10.58
CA GLU A 8 -14.21 12.23 -11.03
C GLU A 8 -13.49 10.91 -11.38
N GLN A 9 -12.37 10.98 -12.09
CA GLN A 9 -11.55 9.80 -12.40
C GLN A 9 -10.98 9.16 -11.12
N ALA A 10 -10.55 9.98 -10.16
CA ALA A 10 -10.07 9.49 -8.87
C ALA A 10 -11.18 8.76 -8.09
N GLN A 11 -12.40 9.30 -8.10
CA GLN A 11 -13.55 8.64 -7.46
C GLN A 11 -13.91 7.33 -8.16
N GLN A 12 -13.93 7.30 -9.50
CA GLN A 12 -14.15 6.08 -10.27
C GLN A 12 -13.10 5.00 -9.94
N ASN A 13 -11.84 5.39 -9.74
CA ASN A 13 -10.77 4.48 -9.32
C ASN A 13 -11.01 3.94 -7.91
N LEU A 14 -11.44 4.77 -6.95
CA LEU A 14 -11.80 4.32 -5.59
C LEU A 14 -13.00 3.36 -5.63
N ASP A 15 -14.02 3.65 -6.43
CA ASP A 15 -15.22 2.81 -6.56
C ASP A 15 -14.90 1.48 -7.23
N TRP A 16 -14.02 1.46 -8.23
CA TRP A 16 -13.50 0.23 -8.83
C TRP A 16 -12.66 -0.57 -7.83
N PHE A 17 -11.77 0.09 -7.08
CA PHE A 17 -10.94 -0.53 -6.05
C PHE A 17 -11.80 -1.23 -4.99
N ASN A 18 -12.80 -0.54 -4.44
CA ASN A 18 -13.69 -1.11 -3.42
C ASN A 18 -14.51 -2.30 -3.96
N ARG A 19 -14.93 -2.27 -5.23
CA ARG A 19 -15.69 -3.37 -5.85
C ARG A 19 -14.84 -4.60 -6.13
N THR A 20 -13.56 -4.43 -6.44
CA THR A 20 -12.66 -5.52 -6.86
C THR A 20 -11.79 -6.06 -5.74
N LEU A 21 -11.77 -5.41 -4.56
CA LEU A 21 -10.89 -5.73 -3.44
C LEU A 21 -10.84 -7.23 -3.11
N HIS A 22 -12.00 -7.88 -2.95
CA HIS A 22 -12.06 -9.29 -2.58
C HIS A 22 -11.47 -10.22 -3.66
N GLU A 23 -11.82 -9.99 -4.93
CA GLU A 23 -11.32 -10.77 -6.06
C GLU A 23 -9.79 -10.60 -6.22
N ARG A 24 -9.29 -9.38 -6.00
CA ARG A 24 -7.85 -9.08 -6.05
C ARG A 24 -7.07 -9.81 -4.96
N LEU A 25 -7.57 -9.83 -3.73
CA LEU A 25 -6.94 -10.57 -2.64
C LEU A 25 -6.97 -12.08 -2.89
N ALA A 26 -8.05 -12.61 -3.46
CA ALA A 26 -8.10 -14.03 -3.86
C ALA A 26 -7.05 -14.35 -4.94
N ALA A 27 -6.89 -13.48 -5.94
CA ALA A 27 -5.86 -13.64 -6.98
C ALA A 27 -4.44 -13.59 -6.41
N LEU A 28 -4.17 -12.67 -5.47
CA LEU A 28 -2.88 -12.59 -4.78
C LEU A 28 -2.55 -13.87 -4.03
N ARG A 29 -3.51 -14.46 -3.30
CA ARG A 29 -3.31 -15.73 -2.58
C ARG A 29 -2.92 -16.86 -3.52
N LEU A 30 -3.61 -16.98 -4.66
CA LEU A 30 -3.28 -17.97 -5.68
C LEU A 30 -1.85 -17.77 -6.22
N LEU A 31 -1.46 -16.52 -6.51
CA LEU A 31 -0.13 -16.18 -6.98
C LEU A 31 0.96 -16.51 -5.94
N CYS A 32 0.74 -16.13 -4.68
CA CYS A 32 1.67 -16.40 -3.59
C CYS A 32 1.81 -17.92 -3.37
N ALA A 33 0.71 -18.67 -3.36
CA ALA A 33 0.74 -20.13 -3.21
C ALA A 33 1.54 -20.81 -4.34
N GLN A 34 1.36 -20.36 -5.59
CA GLN A 34 2.12 -20.86 -6.75
C GLN A 34 3.63 -20.56 -6.67
N THR A 35 4.03 -19.59 -5.86
CA THR A 35 5.41 -19.13 -5.71
C THR A 35 6.00 -19.46 -4.33
N GLY A 36 5.34 -20.32 -3.56
CA GLY A 36 5.86 -20.85 -2.28
C GLY A 36 5.60 -19.97 -1.06
N CYS A 37 4.67 -19.01 -1.14
CA CYS A 37 4.20 -18.22 0.00
C CYS A 37 2.72 -18.51 0.26
N GLU A 38 2.42 -19.28 1.29
CA GLU A 38 1.04 -19.55 1.68
C GLU A 38 0.49 -18.38 2.51
N LEU A 39 -0.60 -17.80 2.02
CA LEU A 39 -1.34 -16.72 2.66
C LEU A 39 -2.66 -17.28 3.16
N ASP A 40 -2.82 -17.35 4.49
CA ASP A 40 -4.04 -17.83 5.12
C ASP A 40 -5.19 -16.81 4.98
N ASP A 41 -6.42 -17.31 4.93
CA ASP A 41 -7.65 -16.49 4.92
C ASP A 41 -8.14 -16.15 6.34
N ASN A 42 -7.37 -16.53 7.36
CA ASN A 42 -7.74 -16.31 8.75
C ASN A 42 -7.71 -14.81 9.08
N ALA A 43 -8.65 -14.38 9.92
CA ALA A 43 -8.58 -13.07 10.53
C ALA A 43 -7.26 -12.95 11.32
N MET A 44 -6.64 -11.78 11.29
CA MET A 44 -5.48 -11.45 12.11
C MET A 44 -5.98 -11.10 13.51
N ASP A 45 -6.09 -12.12 14.35
CA ASP A 45 -6.63 -12.00 15.72
C ASP A 45 -5.70 -11.23 16.66
N SER A 46 -4.43 -11.06 16.27
CA SER A 46 -3.43 -10.33 17.03
C SER A 46 -2.48 -9.51 16.15
N LEU A 47 -1.76 -8.59 16.80
CA LEU A 47 -0.63 -7.90 16.18
C LEU A 47 0.49 -8.88 15.77
N GLU A 48 0.69 -9.97 16.51
CA GLU A 48 1.70 -10.96 16.18
C GLU A 48 1.39 -11.65 14.84
N ASP A 49 0.13 -12.03 14.61
CA ASP A 49 -0.33 -12.61 13.34
C ASP A 49 -0.14 -11.63 12.18
N ALA A 50 -0.51 -10.36 12.39
CA ALA A 50 -0.32 -9.30 11.40
C ALA A 50 1.15 -9.09 11.03
N LEU A 51 2.05 -9.14 12.02
CA LEU A 51 3.49 -8.99 11.80
C LEU A 51 4.12 -10.23 11.17
N ASP A 52 3.65 -11.44 11.51
CA ASP A 52 4.08 -12.68 10.86
C ASP A 52 3.70 -12.71 9.38
N LEU A 53 2.45 -12.37 9.04
CA LEU A 53 2.00 -12.21 7.66
C LEU A 53 2.88 -11.20 6.91
N THR A 54 3.15 -10.05 7.53
CA THR A 54 3.99 -9.01 6.94
C THR A 54 5.41 -9.51 6.70
N ALA A 55 5.99 -10.26 7.63
CA ALA A 55 7.31 -10.88 7.49
C ALA A 55 7.35 -11.88 6.32
N ARG A 56 6.34 -12.76 6.22
CA ARG A 56 6.21 -13.71 5.09
C ARG A 56 6.16 -12.99 3.74
N LEU A 57 5.39 -11.90 3.62
CA LEU A 57 5.32 -11.10 2.40
C LEU A 57 6.65 -10.38 2.09
N ILE A 58 7.35 -9.90 3.12
CA ILE A 58 8.67 -9.29 2.96
C ILE A 58 9.66 -10.32 2.41
N ASP A 59 9.72 -11.50 2.99
CA ASP A 59 10.66 -12.54 2.56
C ASP A 59 10.30 -13.06 1.17
N TRP A 60 9.02 -13.22 0.88
CA TRP A 60 8.54 -13.54 -0.46
C TRP A 60 8.96 -12.49 -1.49
N THR A 61 8.72 -11.20 -1.24
CA THR A 61 9.15 -10.14 -2.19
C THR A 61 10.67 -10.07 -2.33
N ARG A 62 11.44 -10.31 -1.27
CA ARG A 62 12.91 -10.39 -1.31
C ARG A 62 13.44 -11.54 -2.16
N ALA A 63 12.69 -12.63 -2.25
CA ALA A 63 13.02 -13.82 -3.04
C ALA A 63 12.51 -13.70 -4.48
N SER A 64 11.32 -13.14 -4.69
CA SER A 64 10.61 -13.14 -5.96
C SER A 64 10.85 -11.89 -6.81
N TRP A 65 11.18 -10.75 -6.21
CA TRP A 65 11.48 -9.55 -6.98
C TRP A 65 12.96 -9.55 -7.41
N PRO A 66 13.25 -9.46 -8.73
CA PRO A 66 14.60 -9.49 -9.25
C PRO A 66 15.44 -8.31 -8.74
N THR A 67 16.74 -8.32 -8.98
CA THR A 67 17.68 -7.27 -8.52
C THR A 67 17.45 -5.88 -9.14
N HIS A 68 16.52 -5.76 -10.08
CA HIS A 68 16.16 -4.57 -10.85
C HIS A 68 14.67 -4.69 -11.23
N PRO A 69 13.96 -3.58 -11.51
CA PRO A 69 12.61 -3.71 -12.06
C PRO A 69 12.63 -4.49 -13.38
N TYR A 70 11.58 -5.26 -13.63
CA TYR A 70 11.44 -6.10 -14.83
C TYR A 70 11.65 -5.30 -16.12
N LEU A 71 11.13 -4.07 -16.17
CA LEU A 71 11.31 -3.15 -17.29
C LEU A 71 11.86 -1.80 -16.79
N PRO A 72 12.81 -1.18 -17.50
CA PRO A 72 13.40 0.10 -17.09
C PRO A 72 12.38 1.22 -16.86
N GLN A 73 11.34 1.28 -17.70
CA GLN A 73 10.28 2.29 -17.60
C GLN A 73 9.45 2.17 -16.32
N HIS A 74 9.50 1.04 -15.60
CA HIS A 74 8.80 0.91 -14.32
C HIS A 74 9.35 1.83 -13.22
N ASN A 75 10.55 2.42 -13.42
CA ASN A 75 11.09 3.46 -12.54
C ASN A 75 10.43 4.83 -12.71
N ASP A 76 9.63 5.03 -13.75
CA ASP A 76 8.98 6.30 -14.05
C ASP A 76 7.59 6.38 -13.37
N ASP A 77 7.36 7.46 -12.61
CA ASP A 77 6.09 7.71 -11.93
C ASP A 77 4.93 7.99 -12.90
N ALA A 78 5.19 8.69 -13.99
CA ALA A 78 4.18 8.94 -15.01
C ALA A 78 3.83 7.66 -15.78
N TYR A 79 4.80 6.77 -16.01
CA TYR A 79 4.53 5.46 -16.61
C TYR A 79 3.66 4.60 -15.68
N TRP A 80 4.04 4.47 -14.41
CA TRP A 80 3.23 3.75 -13.42
C TRP A 80 1.80 4.33 -13.30
N ALA A 81 1.66 5.65 -13.29
CA ALA A 81 0.37 6.31 -13.18
C ALA A 81 -0.55 6.10 -14.40
N GLN A 82 0.02 5.85 -15.58
CA GLN A 82 -0.74 5.67 -16.84
C GLN A 82 -0.88 4.20 -17.24
N SER A 83 -0.21 3.28 -16.53
CA SER A 83 -0.22 1.87 -16.86
C SER A 83 -1.61 1.27 -16.74
N GLU A 84 -1.95 0.40 -17.69
CA GLU A 84 -3.15 -0.44 -17.65
C GLU A 84 -2.99 -1.62 -16.67
N ARG A 85 -1.78 -1.85 -16.14
CA ARG A 85 -1.45 -2.87 -15.13
C ARG A 85 -1.71 -4.31 -15.60
N GLU A 86 -1.57 -4.54 -16.90
CA GLU A 86 -1.74 -5.82 -17.58
C GLU A 86 -0.47 -6.22 -18.34
N GLY A 87 -0.39 -7.50 -18.75
CA GLY A 87 0.70 -8.01 -19.56
C GLY A 87 2.07 -7.73 -18.93
N PRO A 88 3.00 -7.04 -19.63
CA PRO A 88 4.31 -6.69 -19.09
C PRO A 88 4.26 -5.81 -17.81
N ASP A 89 3.17 -5.08 -17.61
CA ASP A 89 2.95 -4.19 -16.46
C ASP A 89 2.15 -4.85 -15.33
N ALA A 90 1.83 -6.15 -15.43
CA ALA A 90 1.05 -6.88 -14.43
C ALA A 90 1.66 -6.82 -13.01
N ILE A 91 2.95 -6.53 -12.90
CA ILE A 91 3.61 -6.27 -11.61
C ILE A 91 2.98 -5.11 -10.83
N PHE A 92 2.45 -4.07 -11.50
CA PHE A 92 1.74 -2.99 -10.81
C PHE A 92 0.39 -3.43 -10.25
N SER A 93 -0.22 -4.49 -10.81
CA SER A 93 -1.37 -5.14 -10.19
C SER A 93 -0.95 -5.87 -8.90
N VAL A 94 0.15 -6.63 -8.93
CA VAL A 94 0.68 -7.31 -7.74
C VAL A 94 1.07 -6.31 -6.64
N VAL A 95 1.69 -5.18 -7.01
CA VAL A 95 2.02 -4.08 -6.08
C VAL A 95 0.76 -3.55 -5.40
N LEU A 96 -0.32 -3.31 -6.16
CA LEU A 96 -1.60 -2.89 -5.60
C LEU A 96 -2.22 -3.95 -4.69
N ASP A 97 -2.12 -5.22 -5.04
CA ASP A 97 -2.70 -6.31 -4.24
C ASP A 97 -2.01 -6.47 -2.90
N LEU A 98 -0.68 -6.38 -2.88
CA LEU A 98 0.11 -6.37 -1.65
C LEU A 98 -0.25 -5.16 -0.78
N ALA A 99 -0.33 -3.96 -1.39
CA ALA A 99 -0.75 -2.75 -0.67
C ALA A 99 -2.15 -2.90 -0.08
N THR A 100 -3.06 -3.53 -0.82
CA THR A 100 -4.42 -3.83 -0.39
C THR A 100 -4.42 -4.78 0.81
N LEU A 101 -3.65 -5.86 0.75
CA LEU A 101 -3.53 -6.84 1.84
C LEU A 101 -2.96 -6.20 3.11
N LEU A 102 -1.89 -5.39 2.99
CA LEU A 102 -1.32 -4.64 4.11
C LEU A 102 -2.35 -3.67 4.73
N GLY A 103 -3.12 -2.98 3.88
CA GLY A 103 -4.16 -2.06 4.34
C GLY A 103 -5.32 -2.77 5.03
N GLN A 104 -5.78 -3.92 4.50
CA GLN A 104 -6.77 -4.76 5.17
C GLN A 104 -6.26 -5.28 6.52
N THR A 105 -5.00 -5.70 6.59
CA THR A 105 -4.36 -6.14 7.83
C THR A 105 -4.39 -5.03 8.88
N ILE A 106 -4.01 -3.81 8.50
CA ILE A 106 -4.09 -2.63 9.39
C ILE A 106 -5.54 -2.38 9.86
N MET A 107 -6.50 -2.44 8.95
CA MET A 107 -7.92 -2.19 9.27
C MET A 107 -8.53 -3.23 10.22
N GLN A 108 -8.03 -4.48 10.22
CA GLN A 108 -8.47 -5.50 11.18
C GLN A 108 -8.06 -5.16 12.61
N GLY A 109 -6.86 -4.63 12.81
CA GLY A 109 -6.40 -4.17 14.14
C GLY A 109 -7.04 -2.86 14.58
N ARG A 110 -7.33 -1.97 13.62
CA ARG A 110 -7.88 -0.64 13.90
C ARG A 110 -8.92 -0.21 12.87
N SER A 111 -10.20 -0.39 13.21
CA SER A 111 -11.34 -0.17 12.31
C SER A 111 -11.62 1.29 11.97
N GLU A 112 -10.97 2.25 12.64
CA GLU A 112 -11.06 3.67 12.25
C GLU A 112 -10.36 3.97 10.91
N TRP A 113 -9.43 3.13 10.47
CA TRP A 113 -8.83 3.26 9.15
C TRP A 113 -9.85 2.93 8.05
N ARG A 114 -9.78 3.67 6.93
CA ARG A 114 -10.60 3.42 5.75
C ARG A 114 -9.84 3.73 4.48
N TRP A 115 -10.20 3.06 3.39
CA TRP A 115 -9.75 3.48 2.06
C TRP A 115 -10.43 4.79 1.66
N GLY A 116 -9.67 5.69 1.05
CA GLY A 116 -10.14 6.99 0.58
C GLY A 116 -9.19 7.58 -0.44
N LEU A 117 -9.46 8.83 -0.83
CA LEU A 117 -8.62 9.58 -1.75
C LEU A 117 -7.75 10.58 -1.01
N ASP A 118 -6.47 10.67 -1.36
CA ASP A 118 -5.63 11.76 -0.88
C ASP A 118 -6.01 13.08 -1.56
N LEU A 119 -6.86 13.83 -0.86
CA LEU A 119 -7.31 15.16 -1.26
C LEU A 119 -6.75 16.25 -0.34
N ALA A 120 -5.70 15.94 0.43
CA ALA A 120 -5.11 16.92 1.33
C ALA A 120 -4.56 18.12 0.54
N PRO A 121 -4.74 19.37 1.00
CA PRO A 121 -4.22 20.54 0.30
C PRO A 121 -2.70 20.49 0.06
N SER A 122 -1.94 19.88 0.98
CA SER A 122 -0.50 19.65 0.82
C SER A 122 -0.16 18.72 -0.33
N SER A 123 -1.01 17.71 -0.58
CA SER A 123 -0.85 16.77 -1.68
C SER A 123 -1.32 17.37 -3.00
N LEU A 124 -2.30 18.29 -2.99
CA LEU A 124 -2.87 18.93 -4.18
C LEU A 124 -2.19 20.24 -4.60
N GLY A 125 -1.15 20.68 -3.87
CA GLY A 125 -0.52 21.99 -4.05
C GLY A 125 0.19 22.19 -5.39
N SER A 126 0.94 23.29 -5.50
CA SER A 126 1.72 23.64 -6.71
C SER A 126 2.80 22.61 -7.06
N GLN A 127 3.25 21.83 -6.07
CA GLN A 127 4.07 20.64 -6.23
C GLN A 127 3.31 19.48 -5.61
N PRO A 128 2.42 18.82 -6.37
CA PRO A 128 1.58 17.78 -5.81
C PRO A 128 2.43 16.59 -5.37
N MET A 129 2.04 15.98 -4.24
CA MET A 129 2.65 14.73 -3.80
C MET A 129 2.28 13.60 -4.76
N LEU A 130 3.13 12.57 -4.83
CA LEU A 130 2.86 11.39 -5.65
C LEU A 130 1.52 10.75 -5.32
N SER A 131 1.10 10.78 -4.04
CA SER A 131 -0.16 10.24 -3.52
C SER A 131 -1.42 11.01 -3.94
N ALA A 132 -1.28 12.22 -4.48
CA ALA A 132 -2.41 13.10 -4.76
C ALA A 132 -3.46 12.42 -5.66
N ARG A 133 -4.73 12.45 -5.23
CA ARG A 133 -5.87 11.84 -5.92
C ARG A 133 -5.75 10.32 -6.15
N ARG A 134 -4.90 9.64 -5.39
CA ARG A 134 -4.79 8.17 -5.40
C ARG A 134 -5.55 7.56 -4.23
N VAL A 135 -5.86 6.27 -4.37
CA VAL A 135 -6.43 5.46 -3.29
C VAL A 135 -5.36 5.25 -2.22
N VAL A 136 -5.69 5.65 -0.99
CA VAL A 136 -4.80 5.62 0.16
C VAL A 136 -5.56 5.15 1.40
N LEU A 137 -4.84 4.65 2.41
CA LEU A 137 -5.44 4.36 3.70
C LEU A 137 -5.47 5.64 4.55
N MET A 138 -6.64 5.99 5.08
CA MET A 138 -6.89 7.25 5.78
C MET A 138 -7.48 7.02 7.16
N SER A 139 -7.05 7.82 8.14
CA SER A 139 -7.70 7.89 9.44
C SER A 139 -8.96 8.79 9.38
N PRO A 140 -9.77 8.83 10.45
CA PRO A 140 -10.72 9.92 10.65
C PRO A 140 -9.98 11.27 10.77
N LEU A 141 -10.73 12.38 10.76
CA LEU A 141 -10.14 13.69 11.03
C LEU A 141 -9.75 13.79 12.51
N LEU A 142 -8.46 14.02 12.77
CA LEU A 142 -7.87 14.05 14.10
C LEU A 142 -7.47 15.47 14.51
N GLY A 143 -7.34 15.67 15.82
CA GLY A 143 -6.86 16.89 16.45
C GLY A 143 -7.70 18.15 16.15
N THR A 144 -7.19 19.28 16.63
CA THR A 144 -7.82 20.60 16.44
C THR A 144 -7.82 21.07 14.99
N GLN A 145 -6.81 20.65 14.20
CA GLN A 145 -6.68 21.00 12.79
C GLN A 145 -7.55 20.15 11.85
N ARG A 146 -8.28 19.15 12.37
CA ARG A 146 -9.16 18.26 11.60
C ARG A 146 -8.44 17.67 10.38
N ARG A 147 -7.30 17.04 10.61
CA ARG A 147 -6.48 16.42 9.56
C ARG A 147 -6.55 14.90 9.64
N ALA A 148 -6.72 14.24 8.50
CA ALA A 148 -6.56 12.80 8.41
C ALA A 148 -5.08 12.46 8.24
N LEU A 149 -4.64 11.37 8.88
CA LEU A 149 -3.42 10.69 8.52
C LEU A 149 -3.65 9.94 7.20
N VAL A 150 -2.62 9.89 6.36
CA VAL A 150 -2.66 9.27 5.04
C VAL A 150 -1.48 8.31 4.90
N LYS A 151 -1.75 7.08 4.46
CA LYS A 151 -0.75 6.08 4.10
C LYS A 151 -0.97 5.63 2.65
N ASP A 152 -0.09 6.04 1.74
CA ASP A 152 -0.04 5.50 0.38
C ASP A 152 0.74 4.18 0.39
N LEU A 153 0.02 3.10 0.69
CA LEU A 153 0.58 1.76 0.76
C LEU A 153 1.07 1.26 -0.61
N GLU A 154 0.44 1.70 -1.70
CA GLU A 154 0.88 1.32 -3.04
C GLU A 154 2.26 1.93 -3.36
N ALA A 155 2.47 3.21 -3.02
CA ALA A 155 3.78 3.84 -3.14
C ALA A 155 4.84 3.17 -2.25
N LEU A 156 4.47 2.76 -1.03
CA LEU A 156 5.34 2.02 -0.11
C LEU A 156 5.80 0.68 -0.72
N VAL A 157 4.88 -0.06 -1.33
CA VAL A 157 5.17 -1.36 -1.96
C VAL A 157 5.96 -1.17 -3.26
N LEU A 158 5.59 -0.18 -4.07
CA LEU A 158 6.25 0.16 -5.32
C LEU A 158 7.71 0.56 -5.12
N ALA A 159 8.03 1.30 -4.06
CA ALA A 159 9.40 1.71 -3.74
C ALA A 159 10.33 0.49 -3.58
N ARG A 160 9.85 -0.56 -2.90
CA ARG A 160 10.59 -1.82 -2.76
C ARG A 160 10.74 -2.53 -4.10
N TYR A 161 9.69 -2.56 -4.92
CA TYR A 161 9.76 -3.18 -6.25
C TYR A 161 10.81 -2.51 -7.16
N ARG A 162 10.88 -1.17 -7.14
CA ARG A 162 11.81 -0.40 -7.97
C ARG A 162 13.26 -0.48 -7.48
N THR A 163 13.46 -0.67 -6.18
CA THR A 163 14.80 -0.69 -5.57
C THR A 163 15.00 -1.90 -4.64
N PRO A 164 14.85 -3.14 -5.15
CA PRO A 164 14.77 -4.35 -4.33
C PRO A 164 16.06 -4.71 -3.59
N ASN A 165 17.18 -4.09 -3.97
CA ASN A 165 18.49 -4.22 -3.32
C ASN A 165 18.89 -3.02 -2.47
N ASP A 166 18.03 -2.01 -2.32
CA ASP A 166 18.30 -0.91 -1.40
C ASP A 166 18.51 -1.48 0.01
N PRO A 167 19.60 -1.10 0.72
CA PRO A 167 19.86 -1.59 2.07
C PRO A 167 18.68 -1.42 3.04
N ARG A 168 17.82 -0.42 2.81
CA ARG A 168 16.61 -0.19 3.61
C ARG A 168 15.58 -1.32 3.47
N PHE A 169 15.54 -2.04 2.34
CA PHE A 169 14.62 -3.17 2.11
C PHE A 169 15.28 -4.54 2.35
N ARG A 170 16.60 -4.59 2.52
CA ARG A 170 17.38 -5.77 2.91
C ARG A 170 17.76 -5.79 4.38
N CYS A 171 17.29 -4.82 5.17
CA CYS A 171 17.57 -4.72 6.59
C CYS A 171 16.84 -5.81 7.42
N PRO A 172 17.26 -6.06 8.68
CA PRO A 172 16.48 -6.89 9.61
C PRO A 172 15.03 -6.41 9.71
N LEU A 173 14.08 -7.35 9.84
CA LEU A 173 12.64 -7.09 9.80
C LEU A 173 12.18 -5.99 10.76
N GLN A 174 12.81 -5.85 11.94
CA GLN A 174 12.42 -4.81 12.90
C GLN A 174 12.63 -3.37 12.42
N PHE A 175 13.45 -3.17 11.37
CA PHE A 175 13.74 -1.86 10.77
C PHE A 175 13.07 -1.70 9.40
N ASP A 176 12.29 -2.69 8.97
CA ASP A 176 11.62 -2.67 7.67
C ASP A 176 10.37 -1.77 7.74
N SER A 177 10.21 -0.88 6.76
CA SER A 177 9.12 0.09 6.75
C SER A 177 7.73 -0.55 6.66
N TRP A 178 7.59 -1.75 6.06
CA TRP A 178 6.31 -2.45 6.04
C TRP A 178 5.92 -2.91 7.45
N VAL A 179 6.89 -3.41 8.23
CA VAL A 179 6.69 -3.81 9.63
C VAL A 179 6.31 -2.61 10.50
N GLU A 180 7.00 -1.48 10.32
CA GLU A 180 6.67 -0.22 11.02
C GLU A 180 5.25 0.24 10.69
N TYR A 181 4.91 0.32 9.39
CA TYR A 181 3.59 0.77 8.93
C TYR A 181 2.46 -0.12 9.44
N VAL A 182 2.63 -1.44 9.39
CA VAL A 182 1.63 -2.38 9.90
C VAL A 182 1.52 -2.27 11.41
N ARG A 183 2.63 -2.22 12.15
CA ARG A 183 2.59 -2.08 13.62
C ARG A 183 1.86 -0.82 14.06
N ASP A 184 2.25 0.33 13.53
CA ASP A 184 1.69 1.61 13.95
C ASP A 184 0.23 1.77 13.49
N GLY A 185 -0.08 1.28 12.29
CA GLY A 185 -1.44 1.25 11.76
C GLY A 185 -2.36 0.33 12.57
N TYR A 186 -1.95 -0.93 12.77
CA TYR A 186 -2.75 -1.97 13.45
C TYR A 186 -3.01 -1.60 14.91
N THR A 187 -2.02 -1.05 15.62
CA THR A 187 -2.21 -0.58 17.00
C THR A 187 -3.01 0.72 17.09
N GLY A 188 -3.04 1.51 16.02
CA GLY A 188 -3.60 2.86 16.03
C GLY A 188 -2.78 3.87 16.83
N ARG A 189 -1.52 3.54 17.15
CA ARG A 189 -0.61 4.40 17.93
C ARG A 189 -0.55 5.83 17.39
N GLU A 190 -0.45 5.97 16.07
CA GLU A 190 -0.42 7.29 15.42
C GLU A 190 -1.76 8.01 15.57
N ILE A 191 -2.88 7.30 15.41
CA ILE A 191 -4.21 7.88 15.58
C ILE A 191 -4.37 8.43 16.99
N ASP A 192 -4.00 7.65 18.00
CA ASP A 192 -4.16 8.04 19.40
C ASP A 192 -3.23 9.23 19.75
N PHE A 193 -1.99 9.23 19.27
CA PHE A 193 -1.06 10.35 19.45
C PHE A 193 -1.62 11.68 18.92
N PHE A 194 -2.29 11.66 17.76
CA PHE A 194 -2.87 12.87 17.15
C PHE A 194 -4.30 13.20 17.61
N LYS A 195 -4.98 12.30 18.32
CA LYS A 195 -6.27 12.60 18.97
C LYS A 195 -6.10 13.48 20.21
N GLU A 196 -4.99 13.32 20.92
CA GLU A 196 -4.72 14.00 22.19
C GLU A 196 -4.07 15.40 22.02
N GLY A 197 -3.50 15.70 20.84
CA GLY A 197 -2.88 16.99 20.49
C GLY A 197 -3.80 17.97 19.77
#